data_AF-A0A816I926-F1
#
_entry.id   AF-A0A816I926-F1
#
_cell.length_a   1.000
_cell.length_b   1.000
_cell.length_c   1.000
_cell.angle_alpha   90.00
_cell.angle_beta   90.00
_cell.angle_gamma   90.00
#
_symmetry.space_group_name_H-M   'P 1'
#
loop_
_entity.id
_entity.type
_entity.pdbx_description
1 polymer ?
#
loop_
_entity_poly.entity_id
_entity_poly.type
_entity_poly.pdbx_seq_one_letter_code
_entity_poly.pdbx_strand_id
1 'polypeptide(L)'
;MGSSLISLLPIFHLLVLLGSSVNAYWPPSPGYWPSSKVVSLSFYKGFRNLWGPQHQRMDQNALTIWLDRVSGSGFKSVKPFRSGYFGASIKLQPGYTAGVITSLSIK
;
A
#
# COMPACT_ATOMS: atom_id res chain seq x y z
N MET A 1 -55.97 1.90 2.91
CA MET A 1 -54.98 1.10 3.68
C MET A 1 -53.83 0.60 2.78
N GLY A 2 -53.26 1.45 1.90
CA GLY A 2 -52.24 1.03 0.92
C GLY A 2 -50.95 1.86 0.90
N SER A 3 -50.89 2.98 1.62
CA SER A 3 -49.75 3.91 1.63
C SER A 3 -48.68 3.59 2.66
N SER A 4 -49.02 2.82 3.72
CA SER A 4 -48.10 2.47 4.81
C SER A 4 -47.08 1.39 4.44
N LEU A 5 -47.34 0.57 3.42
CA LEU A 5 -46.41 -0.44 2.93
C LEU A 5 -45.29 0.17 2.08
N ILE A 6 -45.58 1.23 1.33
CA ILE A 6 -44.62 1.92 0.46
C ILE A 6 -43.60 2.71 1.28
N SER A 7 -44.00 3.27 2.42
CA SER A 7 -43.10 4.00 3.33
C SER A 7 -42.07 3.11 4.03
N LEU A 8 -42.25 1.79 4.03
CA LEU A 8 -41.32 0.81 4.63
C LEU A 8 -40.27 0.30 3.63
N LEU A 9 -40.47 0.50 2.32
CA LEU A 9 -39.51 0.13 1.27
C LEU A 9 -38.10 0.73 1.44
N PRO A 10 -37.91 2.02 1.76
CA PRO A 10 -36.57 2.58 1.93
C PRO A 10 -35.86 1.99 3.17
N ILE A 11 -36.60 1.67 4.22
CA ILE A 11 -36.08 1.04 5.43
C ILE A 11 -35.64 -0.40 5.13
N PHE A 12 -36.43 -1.13 4.35
CA PHE A 12 -36.08 -2.48 3.90
C PHE A 12 -34.82 -2.46 3.00
N HIS A 13 -34.69 -1.50 2.08
CA HIS A 13 -33.49 -1.34 1.26
C HIS A 13 -32.26 -1.01 2.10
N LEU A 14 -32.39 -0.14 3.11
CA LEU A 14 -31.32 0.16 4.06
C LEU A 14 -30.91 -1.10 4.84
N LEU A 15 -31.87 -1.91 5.28
CA LEU A 15 -31.60 -3.16 6.01
C LEU A 15 -30.89 -4.20 5.12
N VAL A 16 -31.25 -4.32 3.84
CA VAL A 16 -30.59 -5.19 2.87
C VAL A 16 -29.15 -4.73 2.59
N LEU A 17 -28.90 -3.42 2.54
CA LEU A 17 -27.55 -2.86 2.40
C LEU A 17 -26.68 -3.12 3.65
N LEU A 18 -27.25 -3.08 4.86
CA LEU A 18 -26.54 -3.44 6.09
C LEU A 18 -26.26 -4.95 6.21
N GLY A 19 -27.13 -5.80 5.65
CA GLY A 19 -26.94 -7.27 5.60
C GLY A 19 -25.91 -7.73 4.58
N SER A 20 -25.40 -6.83 3.75
CA SER A 20 -24.31 -7.10 2.80
C SER A 20 -22.96 -7.01 3.53
N SER A 21 -22.77 -7.81 4.57
CA SER A 21 -21.43 -8.07 5.09
C SER A 21 -20.65 -8.79 4.00
N VAL A 22 -19.83 -8.02 3.28
CA VAL A 22 -18.76 -8.58 2.46
C VAL A 22 -18.02 -9.59 3.33
N ASN A 23 -18.02 -10.86 2.94
CA ASN A 23 -17.21 -11.92 3.56
C ASN A 23 -15.74 -11.59 3.34
N ALA A 24 -15.25 -10.54 3.97
CA ALA A 24 -13.86 -10.20 3.98
C ALA A 24 -13.23 -11.14 5.01
N TYR A 25 -12.68 -12.24 4.51
CA TYR A 25 -11.87 -13.17 5.27
C TYR A 25 -10.56 -12.46 5.65
N TRP A 26 -10.66 -11.49 6.55
CA TRP A 26 -9.52 -10.80 7.13
C TRP A 26 -8.87 -11.73 8.15
N PRO A 27 -7.53 -11.78 8.20
CA PRO A 27 -6.86 -12.49 9.28
C PRO A 27 -7.30 -11.89 10.63
N PRO A 28 -7.33 -12.69 11.71
CA PRO A 28 -7.60 -12.16 13.04
C PRO A 28 -6.55 -11.10 13.40
N SER A 29 -6.93 -10.16 14.29
CA SER A 29 -6.00 -9.14 14.75
C SER A 29 -4.76 -9.78 15.38
N PRO A 30 -3.54 -9.35 15.02
CA PRO A 30 -2.30 -9.87 15.58
C PRO A 30 -2.08 -9.48 17.06
N GLY A 31 -2.90 -8.59 17.63
CA GLY A 31 -2.74 -8.11 19.01
C GLY A 31 -1.61 -7.09 19.22
N TYR A 32 -0.63 -7.04 18.32
CA TYR A 32 0.46 -6.08 18.30
C TYR A 32 0.80 -5.64 16.87
N TRP A 33 1.04 -4.34 16.67
CA TRP A 33 1.29 -3.73 15.37
C TRP A 33 2.66 -3.02 15.35
N PRO A 34 3.76 -3.70 14.94
CA PRO A 34 5.10 -3.11 14.95
C PRO A 34 5.21 -1.80 14.18
N SER A 35 4.55 -1.71 13.01
CA SER A 35 4.54 -0.51 12.17
C SER A 35 3.95 0.72 12.86
N SER A 36 3.02 0.54 13.81
CA SER A 36 2.44 1.64 14.60
C SER A 36 3.41 2.24 15.63
N LYS A 37 4.47 1.50 15.97
CA LYS A 37 5.46 1.89 16.98
C LYS A 37 6.71 2.53 16.36
N VAL A 38 6.81 2.55 15.04
CA VAL A 38 7.95 3.11 14.29
C VAL A 38 7.46 4.30 13.47
N VAL A 39 8.16 5.44 13.57
CA VAL A 39 7.79 6.66 12.84
C VAL A 39 8.24 6.54 11.38
N SER A 40 7.37 6.96 10.45
CA SER A 40 7.70 7.03 9.01
C SER A 40 8.81 8.05 8.74
N LEU A 41 9.77 7.65 7.91
CA LEU A 41 10.93 8.47 7.54
C LEU A 41 10.75 9.05 6.12
N SER A 42 11.06 10.33 5.93
CA SER A 42 11.20 10.91 4.58
C SER A 42 12.30 10.19 3.80
N PHE A 43 12.03 9.86 2.54
CA PHE A 43 12.91 9.03 1.71
C PHE A 43 14.38 9.48 1.75
N TYR A 44 14.67 10.74 1.44
CA TYR A 44 16.03 11.27 1.38
C TYR A 44 16.76 11.39 2.73
N LYS A 45 16.07 11.17 3.86
CA LYS A 45 16.74 11.07 5.17
C LYS A 45 17.39 9.71 5.39
N GLY A 46 16.87 8.65 4.77
CA GLY A 46 17.34 7.27 4.98
C GLY A 46 17.91 6.59 3.74
N PHE A 47 17.57 7.08 2.56
CA PHE A 47 17.85 6.41 1.28
C PHE A 47 18.34 7.40 0.23
N ARG A 48 19.02 6.86 -0.77
CA ARG A 48 19.44 7.57 -1.98
C ARG A 48 19.17 6.72 -3.21
N ASN A 49 19.01 7.36 -4.36
CA ASN A 49 18.99 6.63 -5.63
C ASN A 49 20.31 5.84 -5.78
N LEU A 50 20.20 4.60 -6.24
CA LEU A 50 21.32 3.73 -6.53
C LEU A 50 21.59 3.67 -8.04
N TRP A 51 20.53 3.63 -8.85
CA TRP A 51 20.58 3.62 -10.30
C TRP A 51 19.23 4.07 -10.88
N GLY A 52 19.21 4.47 -12.15
CA GLY A 52 18.00 4.92 -12.84
C GLY A 52 17.36 6.19 -12.22
N PRO A 53 18.09 7.29 -11.99
CA PRO A 53 17.53 8.51 -11.40
C PRO A 53 16.43 9.15 -12.27
N GLN A 54 16.50 8.97 -13.59
CA GLN A 54 15.47 9.40 -14.53
C GLN A 54 14.15 8.61 -14.41
N HIS A 55 14.20 7.44 -13.74
CA HIS A 55 13.08 6.56 -13.43
C HIS A 55 12.64 6.65 -11.96
N GLN A 56 12.90 7.79 -11.32
CA GLN A 56 12.56 8.05 -9.93
C GLN A 56 11.91 9.44 -9.78
N ARG A 57 10.80 9.51 -9.06
CA ARG A 57 10.11 10.75 -8.73
C ARG A 57 9.67 10.75 -7.27
N MET A 58 9.77 11.90 -6.63
CA MET A 58 9.21 12.12 -5.29
C MET A 58 7.98 13.00 -5.38
N ASP A 59 6.93 12.62 -4.68
CA ASP A 59 5.72 13.42 -4.52
C ASP A 59 5.19 13.30 -3.09
N GLN A 60 4.99 14.43 -2.41
CA GLN A 60 4.45 14.48 -1.03
C GLN A 60 4.99 13.38 -0.08
N ASN A 61 6.31 13.15 -0.12
CA ASN A 61 7.03 12.15 0.69
C ASN A 61 6.86 10.67 0.26
N ALA A 62 6.16 10.40 -0.84
CA ALA A 62 6.08 9.11 -1.50
C ALA A 62 7.10 8.99 -2.64
N LEU A 63 7.76 7.84 -2.70
CA LEU A 63 8.68 7.47 -3.78
C LEU A 63 7.92 6.76 -4.89
N THR A 64 8.06 7.23 -6.12
CA THR A 64 7.66 6.50 -7.32
C THR A 64 8.90 6.09 -8.09
N ILE A 65 9.04 4.79 -8.34
CA ILE A 65 10.02 4.22 -9.25
C ILE A 65 9.29 3.37 -10.29
N TRP A 66 9.81 3.34 -11.51
CA TRP A 66 9.20 2.55 -12.59
C TRP A 66 10.26 1.89 -13.45
N LEU A 67 9.78 0.96 -14.28
CA LEU A 67 10.57 0.22 -15.24
C LEU A 67 9.91 0.37 -16.61
N ASP A 68 10.71 0.72 -17.60
CA ASP A 68 10.34 0.65 -19.00
C ASP A 68 11.45 -0.07 -19.81
N ARG A 69 11.38 0.04 -21.15
CA ARG A 69 12.36 -0.60 -22.03
C ARG A 69 13.76 0.02 -21.97
N VAL A 70 13.88 1.25 -21.46
CA VAL A 70 15.15 1.99 -21.36
C VAL A 70 15.86 1.62 -20.07
N SER A 71 15.16 1.65 -18.93
CA SER A 71 15.74 1.32 -17.62
C SER A 71 14.65 1.06 -16.58
N GLY A 72 15.04 0.40 -15.48
CA GLY A 72 14.33 0.50 -14.21
C GLY A 72 14.90 1.58 -13.31
N SER A 73 14.60 1.48 -12.01
CA SER A 73 15.22 2.28 -10.97
C SER A 73 15.33 1.49 -9.67
N GLY A 74 16.27 1.91 -8.81
CA GLY A 74 16.43 1.34 -7.49
C GLY A 74 17.13 2.30 -6.55
N PHE A 75 16.99 2.02 -5.25
CA PHE A 75 17.55 2.83 -4.19
C PHE A 75 18.29 1.98 -3.15
N LYS A 76 19.11 2.64 -2.33
CA LYS A 76 19.87 2.00 -1.25
C LYS A 76 19.85 2.86 0.00
N SER A 77 19.92 2.24 1.17
CA SER A 77 20.11 2.97 2.42
C SER A 77 21.42 3.77 2.38
N VAL A 78 21.42 4.93 3.03
CA VAL A 78 22.62 5.78 3.13
C VAL A 78 23.68 5.18 4.06
N LYS A 79 23.26 4.36 5.03
CA LYS A 79 24.13 3.69 6.01
C LYS A 79 23.87 2.18 6.01
N PRO A 80 24.91 1.35 6.26
CA PRO A 80 24.73 -0.06 6.56
C PRO A 80 24.12 -0.22 7.96
N PHE A 81 23.43 -1.34 8.18
CA PHE A 81 22.83 -1.70 9.47
C PHE A 81 23.26 -3.11 9.88
N ARG A 82 23.40 -3.34 11.19
CA ARG A 82 23.67 -4.69 11.74
C ARG A 82 22.39 -5.42 12.16
N SER A 83 21.36 -4.67 12.53
CA SER A 83 20.05 -5.16 12.94
C SER A 83 19.04 -4.02 12.81
N GLY A 84 17.74 -4.35 12.74
CA GLY A 84 16.67 -3.37 12.73
C GLY A 84 15.36 -3.89 12.14
N TYR A 85 14.30 -3.10 12.32
CA TYR A 85 13.03 -3.28 11.63
C TYR A 85 13.01 -2.39 10.39
N PHE A 86 12.85 -2.99 9.21
CA PHE A 86 12.81 -2.28 7.93
C PHE A 86 11.47 -2.55 7.28
N GLY A 87 10.72 -1.47 7.03
CA GLY A 87 9.39 -1.55 6.44
C GLY A 87 9.14 -0.36 5.52
N ALA A 88 8.26 -0.57 4.55
CA ALA A 88 7.73 0.46 3.68
C ALA A 88 6.28 0.12 3.33
N SER A 89 5.46 1.14 3.15
CA SER A 89 4.16 0.98 2.49
C SER A 89 4.38 0.96 0.99
N ILE A 90 4.03 -0.15 0.34
CA ILE A 90 4.28 -0.38 -1.09
C ILE A 90 2.95 -0.59 -1.80
N LYS A 91 2.77 0.13 -2.92
CA LYS A 91 1.66 -0.07 -3.86
C LYS A 91 2.23 -0.60 -5.18
N LEU A 92 1.67 -1.70 -5.67
CA LEU A 92 2.11 -2.34 -6.91
C LEU A 92 1.34 -1.81 -8.13
N GLN A 93 1.94 -1.98 -9.30
CA GLN A 93 1.30 -1.69 -10.59
C GLN A 93 0.15 -2.68 -10.83
N PRO A 94 -1.06 -2.20 -11.19
CA PRO A 94 -2.16 -3.08 -11.57
C PRO A 94 -1.98 -3.62 -13.00
N GLY A 95 -2.68 -4.70 -13.33
CA GLY A 95 -2.68 -5.28 -14.68
C GLY A 95 -1.50 -6.21 -14.97
N TYR A 96 -1.10 -6.29 -16.24
CA TYR A 96 -0.07 -7.23 -16.70
C TYR A 96 1.33 -6.79 -16.27
N THR A 97 1.96 -7.60 -15.42
CA THR A 97 3.29 -7.35 -14.84
C THR A 97 4.24 -8.55 -14.98
N ALA A 98 3.97 -9.44 -15.94
CA ALA A 98 4.77 -10.64 -16.12
C ALA A 98 6.25 -10.29 -16.39
N GLY A 99 7.15 -10.97 -15.70
CA GLY A 99 8.60 -10.75 -15.80
C GLY A 99 9.12 -9.50 -15.09
N VAL A 100 8.27 -8.71 -14.42
CA VAL A 100 8.68 -7.53 -13.65
C VAL A 100 8.69 -7.83 -12.16
N ILE A 101 9.80 -7.54 -11.48
CA ILE A 101 9.95 -7.72 -10.04
C ILE A 101 10.03 -6.35 -9.37
N THR A 102 9.11 -6.08 -8.44
CA THR A 102 9.25 -5.01 -7.45
C THR A 102 9.76 -5.62 -6.15
N SER A 103 10.89 -5.15 -5.62
CA SER A 103 11.52 -5.75 -4.46
C SER A 103 11.91 -4.75 -3.38
N LEU A 104 11.86 -5.21 -2.13
CA LEU A 104 12.45 -4.57 -0.96
C LEU A 104 13.26 -5.65 -0.23
N SER A 105 14.58 -5.49 -0.17
CA SER A 105 15.48 -6.48 0.42
C SER A 105 16.63 -5.80 1.18
N ILE A 106 17.26 -6.58 2.06
CA ILE A 106 18.47 -6.20 2.78
C ILE A 106 19.63 -6.92 2.10
N LYS A 107 20.74 -6.20 1.89
CA LYS A 107 21.98 -6.73 1.32
C LYS A 107 23.08 -6.73 2.36
#